data_AF-A0A8R1WP17-F1
#
_entry.id   AF-A0A8R1WP17-F1
#
_cell.length_a   1.000
_cell.length_b   1.000
_cell.length_c   1.000
_cell.angle_alpha   90.00
_cell.angle_beta   90.00
_cell.angle_gamma   90.00
#
_symmetry.space_group_name_H-M   'P 1'
#
loop_
_entity.id
_entity.type
_entity.pdbx_description
1 polymer ?
#
loop_
_entity_poly.entity_id
_entity_poly.type
_entity_poly.pdbx_seq_one_letter_code
_entity_poly.pdbx_strand_id
1 'polypeptide(L)'
;MLPKMCKSANYFISVFLVMVTFTFSDAVKENCNKYEDLLQRCSMGLPVLSSPNISFALTRDDLDKSCIDLLAGIKCIDNYTDACMEKREKFLFRRIYAGITDVVQRLCTRGEYQDEYLKHATCVKSVRSEYEVCSKNYEVTLTTLSSRNEYQTDDMSTTHEDYLKTVCCSFQEYLLCSEQTVLKACGDEAALFTSEFLKSMASNIIKNFCFEYRGQECGLAGKASLNTHSVILFGVAALAHLTLNAGNLVPA
;
A
#
# COMPACT_ATOMS: atom_id res chain seq x y z
N MET A 1 -8.25 20.09 -69.05
CA MET A 1 -8.18 18.78 -68.34
C MET A 1 -7.04 18.81 -67.33
N LEU A 2 -7.25 19.37 -66.13
CA LEU A 2 -6.31 19.23 -65.00
C LEU A 2 -7.10 19.43 -63.70
N PRO A 3 -7.64 18.36 -63.09
CA PRO A 3 -7.69 18.35 -61.62
C PRO A 3 -7.50 16.96 -60.97
N LYS A 4 -7.16 15.89 -61.71
CA LYS A 4 -7.14 14.52 -61.14
C LYS A 4 -5.82 14.14 -60.44
N MET A 5 -4.71 14.82 -60.71
CA MET A 5 -3.40 14.43 -60.16
C MET A 5 -3.14 14.90 -58.72
N CYS A 6 -3.70 16.03 -58.27
CA CYS A 6 -3.53 16.48 -56.87
C CYS A 6 -4.24 15.60 -55.85
N LYS A 7 -5.38 15.00 -56.22
CA LYS A 7 -6.18 14.17 -55.29
C LYS A 7 -5.50 12.84 -54.99
N SER A 8 -4.77 12.28 -55.97
CA SER A 8 -3.98 11.07 -55.81
C SER A 8 -2.72 11.31 -54.97
N ALA A 9 -2.00 12.41 -55.21
CA ALA A 9 -0.82 12.78 -54.41
C ALA A 9 -1.16 12.99 -52.93
N ASN A 10 -2.26 13.70 -52.61
CA ASN A 10 -2.71 13.88 -51.23
C ASN A 10 -3.14 12.55 -50.56
N TYR A 11 -3.71 11.62 -51.32
CA TYR A 11 -4.05 10.29 -50.84
C TYR A 11 -2.79 9.47 -50.50
N PHE A 12 -1.79 9.48 -51.38
CA PHE A 12 -0.52 8.79 -51.14
C PHE A 12 0.25 9.39 -49.96
N ILE A 13 0.28 10.71 -49.80
CA ILE A 13 0.90 11.38 -48.65
C ILE A 13 0.17 11.03 -47.35
N SER A 14 -1.17 11.02 -47.36
CA SER A 14 -1.99 10.63 -46.21
C SER A 14 -1.73 9.18 -45.79
N VAL A 15 -1.70 8.25 -46.75
CA VAL A 15 -1.39 6.83 -46.49
C VAL A 15 0.04 6.67 -45.96
N PHE A 16 1.02 7.39 -46.51
CA PHE A 16 2.40 7.37 -46.01
C PHE A 16 2.50 7.90 -44.57
N LEU A 17 1.83 9.02 -44.26
CA LEU A 17 1.81 9.57 -42.90
C LEU A 17 1.16 8.60 -41.92
N VAL A 18 0.05 7.96 -42.30
CA VAL A 18 -0.62 6.94 -41.48
C VAL A 18 0.31 5.73 -41.25
N MET A 19 0.94 5.19 -42.30
CA MET A 19 1.86 4.05 -42.18
C MET A 19 3.10 4.38 -41.33
N VAL A 20 3.65 5.59 -41.47
CA VAL A 20 4.77 6.06 -40.63
C VAL A 20 4.33 6.22 -39.17
N THR A 21 3.12 6.72 -38.89
CA THR A 21 2.61 6.81 -37.51
C THR A 21 2.32 5.45 -36.88
N PHE A 22 1.80 4.48 -37.63
CA PHE A 22 1.56 3.12 -37.13
C PHE A 22 2.88 2.39 -36.84
N THR A 23 3.86 2.47 -37.74
CA THR A 23 5.17 1.85 -37.55
C THR A 23 5.98 2.46 -36.40
N PHE A 24 5.83 3.76 -36.13
CA PHE A 24 6.46 4.41 -34.97
C PHE A 24 5.87 3.96 -33.63
N SER A 25 4.54 3.81 -33.56
CA SER A 25 3.88 3.28 -32.37
C SER A 25 4.31 1.85 -32.07
N ASP A 26 4.45 1.01 -33.10
CA ASP A 26 4.86 -0.39 -32.92
C ASP A 26 6.33 -0.52 -32.52
N ALA A 27 7.24 0.30 -33.05
CA ALA A 27 8.66 0.28 -32.69
C ALA A 27 8.95 0.77 -31.24
N VAL A 28 8.12 1.69 -30.70
CA VAL A 28 8.19 2.07 -29.28
C VAL A 28 7.66 0.95 -28.39
N LYS A 29 6.60 0.26 -28.82
CA LYS A 29 5.96 -0.84 -28.08
C LYS A 29 6.80 -2.12 -28.07
N GLU A 30 7.53 -2.42 -29.14
CA GLU A 30 8.49 -3.53 -29.23
C GLU A 30 9.65 -3.36 -28.24
N ASN A 31 10.10 -2.11 -28.00
CA ASN A 31 11.08 -1.83 -26.96
C ASN A 31 10.49 -2.00 -25.55
N CYS A 32 9.20 -1.74 -25.32
CA CYS A 32 8.59 -1.91 -24.00
C CYS A 32 8.48 -3.37 -23.54
N ASN A 33 8.29 -4.34 -24.46
CA ASN A 33 8.29 -5.78 -24.11
C ASN A 33 9.66 -6.28 -23.63
N LYS A 34 10.76 -5.71 -24.13
CA LYS A 34 12.12 -6.00 -23.63
C LYS A 34 12.40 -5.35 -22.27
N TYR A 35 11.48 -4.48 -21.81
CA TYR A 35 11.55 -3.68 -20.58
C TYR A 35 10.60 -4.18 -19.48
N GLU A 36 9.84 -5.27 -19.66
CA GLU A 36 9.10 -5.90 -18.55
C GLU A 36 10.08 -6.46 -17.49
N ASP A 37 11.20 -7.04 -17.97
CA ASP A 37 12.42 -7.29 -17.19
C ASP A 37 13.00 -6.02 -16.57
N LEU A 38 12.79 -4.86 -17.19
CA LEU A 38 13.34 -3.58 -16.72
C LEU A 38 12.51 -2.98 -15.59
N LEU A 39 11.19 -3.12 -15.60
CA LEU A 39 10.37 -2.77 -14.43
C LEU A 39 10.78 -3.64 -13.23
N GLN A 40 11.02 -4.92 -13.46
CA GLN A 40 11.54 -5.84 -12.44
C GLN A 40 12.95 -5.44 -11.98
N ARG A 41 13.82 -4.92 -12.87
CA ARG A 41 15.12 -4.33 -12.47
C ARG A 41 14.95 -3.01 -11.72
N CYS A 42 13.98 -2.17 -12.07
CA CYS A 42 13.70 -0.94 -11.33
C CYS A 42 13.22 -1.27 -9.90
N SER A 43 12.41 -2.31 -9.75
CA SER A 43 11.92 -2.75 -8.43
C SER A 43 13.01 -3.40 -7.58
N MET A 44 14.06 -4.00 -8.17
CA MET A 44 15.25 -4.46 -7.41
C MET A 44 15.96 -3.33 -6.64
N GLY A 45 15.90 -2.09 -7.15
CA GLY A 45 16.43 -0.90 -6.45
C GLY A 45 15.50 -0.35 -5.37
N LEU A 46 14.28 -0.90 -5.26
CA LEU A 46 13.30 -0.58 -4.23
C LEU A 46 13.05 -1.82 -3.40
N PRO A 47 14.04 -2.27 -2.61
CA PRO A 47 13.88 -3.46 -1.79
C PRO A 47 12.65 -3.39 -0.88
N VAL A 48 12.25 -2.20 -0.44
CA VAL A 48 10.97 -1.95 0.26
C VAL A 48 9.73 -2.50 -0.47
N LEU A 49 9.79 -2.67 -1.80
CA LEU A 49 8.75 -3.24 -2.66
C LEU A 49 8.89 -4.73 -2.90
N SER A 50 10.12 -5.25 -2.81
CA SER A 50 10.45 -6.62 -3.19
C SER A 50 10.82 -7.50 -2.01
N SER A 51 11.05 -6.90 -0.83
CA SER A 51 11.41 -7.60 0.40
C SER A 51 11.21 -6.69 1.63
N PRO A 52 10.34 -7.06 2.58
CA PRO A 52 10.13 -6.31 3.83
C PRO A 52 11.37 -6.25 4.74
N ASN A 53 12.43 -7.00 4.38
CA ASN A 53 13.70 -7.13 5.11
C ASN A 53 14.55 -5.84 5.18
N ILE A 54 14.21 -4.78 4.43
CA ILE A 54 15.03 -3.54 4.36
C ILE A 54 14.40 -2.35 5.11
N SER A 55 13.21 -2.54 5.71
CA SER A 55 12.39 -1.46 6.24
C SER A 55 13.02 -0.63 7.38
N PHE A 56 14.04 -1.10 8.11
CA PHE A 56 14.53 -0.39 9.32
C PHE A 56 16.04 -0.52 9.59
N ALA A 57 16.86 -0.97 8.63
CA ALA A 57 18.22 -1.41 8.90
C ALA A 57 19.32 -0.32 8.85
N LEU A 58 18.95 0.94 8.62
CA LEU A 58 19.92 1.94 8.17
C LEU A 58 20.23 2.97 9.27
N THR A 59 21.49 3.01 9.70
CA THR A 59 22.02 4.21 10.37
C THR A 59 21.99 5.39 9.40
N ARG A 60 22.26 6.61 9.86
CA ARG A 60 22.30 7.78 8.97
C ARG A 60 23.26 7.58 7.78
N ASP A 61 24.44 7.01 8.02
CA ASP A 61 25.43 6.76 6.97
C ASP A 61 25.01 5.63 6.02
N ASP A 62 24.30 4.62 6.54
CA ASP A 62 23.73 3.56 5.71
C ASP A 62 22.57 4.12 4.87
N LEU A 63 21.78 5.04 5.43
CA LEU A 63 20.64 5.66 4.80
C LEU A 63 21.06 6.55 3.63
N ASP A 64 22.07 7.40 3.82
CA ASP A 64 22.59 8.27 2.77
C ASP A 64 23.08 7.47 1.56
N LYS A 65 23.70 6.30 1.78
CA LYS A 65 24.12 5.38 0.71
C LYS A 65 22.92 4.74 0.02
N SER A 66 21.97 4.20 0.79
CA SER A 66 20.77 3.58 0.23
C SER A 66 19.88 4.57 -0.53
N CYS A 67 19.88 5.85 -0.17
CA CYS A 67 19.11 6.88 -0.86
C CYS A 67 19.53 7.07 -2.32
N ILE A 68 20.80 6.81 -2.66
CA ILE A 68 21.26 6.84 -4.06
C ILE A 68 20.49 5.79 -4.88
N ASP A 69 20.43 4.56 -4.38
CA ASP A 69 19.79 3.44 -5.06
C ASP A 69 18.26 3.58 -5.08
N LEU A 70 17.66 3.99 -3.95
CA LEU A 70 16.21 4.18 -3.84
C LEU A 70 15.71 5.26 -4.81
N LEU A 71 16.37 6.42 -4.87
CA LEU A 71 15.99 7.51 -5.77
C LEU A 71 16.22 7.13 -7.24
N ALA A 72 17.28 6.37 -7.53
CA ALA A 72 17.52 5.82 -8.87
C ALA A 72 16.41 4.84 -9.28
N GLY A 73 15.96 3.98 -8.35
CA GLY A 73 14.83 3.06 -8.55
C GLY A 73 13.52 3.78 -8.86
N ILE A 74 13.15 4.79 -8.06
CA ILE A 74 11.96 5.62 -8.32
C ILE A 74 12.03 6.27 -9.71
N LYS A 75 13.18 6.88 -10.06
CA LYS A 75 13.36 7.52 -11.37
C LYS A 75 13.27 6.52 -12.52
N CYS A 76 13.76 5.30 -12.33
CA CYS A 76 13.64 4.20 -13.30
C CYS A 76 12.16 3.86 -13.55
N ILE A 77 11.37 3.72 -12.49
CA ILE A 77 9.93 3.46 -12.56
C ILE A 77 9.18 4.60 -13.25
N ASP A 78 9.49 5.85 -12.92
CA ASP A 78 8.86 7.03 -13.55
C ASP A 78 9.13 7.09 -15.05
N ASN A 79 10.40 6.90 -15.45
CA ASN A 79 10.78 6.88 -16.87
C ASN A 79 10.09 5.75 -17.64
N TYR A 80 10.03 4.54 -17.06
CA TYR A 80 9.31 3.41 -17.66
C TYR A 80 7.82 3.73 -17.82
N THR A 81 7.19 4.24 -16.76
CA THR A 81 5.79 4.65 -16.78
C THR A 81 5.53 5.68 -17.88
N ASP A 82 6.44 6.64 -18.06
CA ASP A 82 6.28 7.67 -19.08
C ASP A 82 6.50 7.19 -20.50
N ALA A 83 7.42 6.25 -20.73
CA ALA A 83 7.74 5.74 -22.05
C ALA A 83 6.75 4.67 -22.53
N CYS A 84 6.27 3.81 -21.63
CA CYS A 84 5.63 2.56 -22.01
C CYS A 84 4.13 2.44 -21.72
N MET A 85 3.56 3.36 -20.95
CA MET A 85 2.13 3.29 -20.57
C MET A 85 1.28 4.36 -21.25
N GLU A 86 0.03 4.03 -21.55
CA GLU A 86 -0.96 5.00 -22.02
C GLU A 86 -1.43 5.92 -20.86
N LYS A 87 -2.06 7.05 -21.20
CA LYS A 87 -2.46 8.08 -20.23
C LYS A 87 -3.25 7.54 -19.02
N ARG A 88 -4.16 6.58 -19.24
CA ARG A 88 -4.95 5.96 -18.15
C ARG A 88 -4.10 5.01 -17.30
N GLU A 89 -3.27 4.20 -17.95
CA GLU A 89 -2.35 3.27 -17.29
C GLU A 89 -1.33 4.03 -16.43
N LYS A 90 -0.75 5.12 -16.96
CA LYS A 90 0.14 6.02 -16.19
C LYS A 90 -0.51 6.53 -14.91
N PHE A 91 -1.77 6.99 -15.00
CA PHE A 91 -2.49 7.51 -13.83
C PHE A 91 -2.70 6.42 -12.79
N LEU A 92 -3.16 5.24 -13.21
CA LEU A 92 -3.37 4.11 -12.31
C LEU A 92 -2.04 3.69 -11.69
N PHE A 93 -1.00 3.49 -12.49
CA PHE A 93 0.29 3.00 -12.05
C PHE A 93 1.01 3.97 -11.10
N ARG A 94 1.03 5.27 -11.39
CA ARG A 94 1.53 6.28 -10.45
C ARG A 94 0.78 6.26 -9.12
N ARG A 95 -0.54 6.05 -9.16
CA ARG A 95 -1.32 5.89 -7.93
C ARG A 95 -0.87 4.67 -7.15
N ILE A 96 -0.56 3.54 -7.78
CA ILE A 96 -0.08 2.32 -7.11
C ILE A 96 1.20 2.61 -6.30
N TYR A 97 2.18 3.27 -6.93
CA TYR A 97 3.52 3.49 -6.37
C TYR A 97 3.66 4.77 -5.54
N ALA A 98 2.67 5.68 -5.55
CA ALA A 98 2.78 6.98 -4.88
C ALA A 98 3.13 6.89 -3.39
N GLY A 99 2.62 5.90 -2.66
CA GLY A 99 2.96 5.71 -1.24
C GLY A 99 4.44 5.42 -1.02
N ILE A 100 5.05 4.68 -1.94
CA ILE A 100 6.47 4.32 -1.86
C ILE A 100 7.35 5.49 -2.27
N THR A 101 6.99 6.14 -3.37
CA THR A 101 7.67 7.37 -3.82
C THR A 101 7.69 8.43 -2.72
N ASP A 102 6.57 8.65 -2.04
CA ASP A 102 6.46 9.64 -0.97
C ASP A 102 7.36 9.31 0.22
N VAL A 103 7.35 8.06 0.72
CA VAL A 103 8.21 7.67 1.84
C VAL A 103 9.68 7.73 1.44
N VAL A 104 10.07 7.27 0.25
CA VAL A 104 11.47 7.37 -0.23
C VAL A 104 11.90 8.83 -0.28
N GLN A 105 11.08 9.71 -0.85
CA GLN A 105 11.38 11.14 -0.92
C GLN A 105 11.52 11.76 0.47
N ARG A 106 10.60 11.48 1.40
CA ARG A 106 10.66 12.02 2.77
C ARG A 106 11.81 11.45 3.59
N LEU A 107 12.16 10.18 3.39
CA LEU A 107 13.26 9.53 4.09
C LEU A 107 14.62 9.99 3.57
N CYS A 108 14.74 10.27 2.28
CA CYS A 108 15.97 10.73 1.64
C CYS A 108 16.13 12.25 1.59
N THR A 109 15.16 12.99 2.12
CA THR A 109 15.24 14.43 2.30
C THR A 109 15.41 14.73 3.79
N ARG A 110 16.40 15.58 4.13
CA ARG A 110 16.59 16.01 5.52
C ARG A 110 15.36 16.74 6.04
N GLY A 111 14.92 16.40 7.24
CA GLY A 111 13.79 17.01 7.91
C GLY A 111 13.16 16.08 8.95
N GLU A 112 12.04 16.52 9.50
CA GLU A 112 11.38 15.87 10.66
C GLU A 112 11.10 14.39 10.45
N TYR A 113 10.68 13.98 9.24
CA TYR A 113 10.39 12.58 8.96
C TYR A 113 11.64 11.69 8.99
N GLN A 114 12.75 12.18 8.43
CA GLN A 114 14.04 11.47 8.48
C GLN A 114 14.57 11.43 9.91
N ASP A 115 14.45 12.53 10.66
CA ASP A 115 14.90 12.61 12.05
C ASP A 115 14.12 11.62 12.94
N GLU A 116 12.79 11.54 12.77
CA GLU A 116 11.94 10.58 13.48
C GLU A 116 12.26 9.13 13.09
N TYR A 117 12.55 8.85 11.82
CA TYR A 117 13.03 7.53 11.39
C TYR A 117 14.33 7.15 12.12
N LEU A 118 15.33 8.04 12.11
CA LEU A 118 16.65 7.79 12.68
C LEU A 118 16.61 7.63 14.20
N LYS A 119 15.67 8.32 14.87
CA LYS A 119 15.40 8.17 16.31
C LYS A 119 15.05 6.73 16.69
N HIS A 120 14.26 6.04 15.87
CA HIS A 120 13.81 4.67 16.14
C HIS A 120 14.69 3.59 15.49
N ALA A 121 15.40 3.93 14.41
CA ALA A 121 16.14 2.99 13.56
C ALA A 121 17.09 2.07 14.34
N THR A 122 17.81 2.60 15.34
CA THR A 122 18.78 1.80 16.11
C THR A 122 18.11 0.66 16.87
N CYS A 123 17.01 0.92 17.57
CA CYS A 123 16.31 -0.12 18.32
C CYS A 123 15.60 -1.09 17.39
N VAL A 124 14.85 -0.59 16.40
CA VAL A 124 14.12 -1.46 15.46
C VAL A 124 15.07 -2.38 14.68
N LYS A 125 16.27 -1.89 14.32
CA LYS A 125 17.34 -2.71 13.73
C LYS A 125 17.77 -3.87 14.63
N SER A 126 17.77 -3.69 15.95
CA SER A 126 18.19 -4.74 16.90
C SER A 126 17.19 -5.90 16.99
N VAL A 127 15.91 -5.66 16.69
CA VAL A 127 14.83 -6.67 16.66
C VAL A 127 14.43 -7.09 15.25
N ARG A 128 15.31 -6.82 14.28
CA ARG A 128 15.07 -7.08 12.87
C ARG A 128 14.71 -8.54 12.61
N SER A 129 15.42 -9.48 13.23
CA SER A 129 15.18 -10.92 13.04
C SER A 129 13.78 -11.36 13.44
N GLU A 130 13.25 -10.79 14.52
CA GLU A 130 11.92 -11.08 15.06
C GLU A 130 10.86 -10.42 14.20
N TYR A 131 11.12 -9.18 13.78
CA TYR A 131 10.27 -8.40 12.89
C TYR A 131 10.12 -9.06 11.50
N GLU A 132 11.19 -9.58 10.90
CA GLU A 132 11.17 -10.22 9.57
C GLU A 132 10.32 -11.50 9.53
N VAL A 133 10.08 -12.15 10.67
CA VAL A 133 9.18 -13.32 10.71
C VAL A 133 7.73 -12.93 10.42
N CYS A 134 7.34 -11.70 10.74
CA CYS A 134 5.96 -11.23 10.62
C CYS A 134 5.47 -11.12 9.16
N SER A 135 6.35 -10.98 8.18
CA SER A 135 5.95 -10.82 6.78
C SER A 135 5.80 -12.14 6.02
N LYS A 136 6.29 -13.25 6.55
CA LYS A 136 6.38 -14.53 5.81
C LYS A 136 5.04 -15.01 5.26
N ASN A 137 3.98 -14.95 6.07
CA ASN A 137 2.64 -15.37 5.64
C ASN A 137 2.13 -14.48 4.49
N TYR A 138 2.35 -13.18 4.60
CA TYR A 138 1.95 -12.20 3.60
C TYR A 138 2.72 -12.38 2.28
N GLU A 139 4.03 -12.62 2.34
CA GLU A 139 4.85 -12.93 1.15
C GLU A 139 4.36 -14.18 0.43
N VAL A 140 4.17 -15.29 1.16
CA VAL A 140 3.65 -16.55 0.60
C VAL A 140 2.26 -16.36 0.00
N THR A 141 1.40 -15.57 0.65
CA THR A 141 0.06 -15.25 0.16
C THR A 141 0.12 -14.52 -1.18
N LEU A 142 0.98 -13.52 -1.31
CA LEU A 142 1.17 -12.80 -2.58
C LEU A 142 1.67 -13.71 -3.70
N THR A 143 2.66 -14.57 -3.45
CA THR A 143 3.27 -15.43 -4.48
C THR A 143 2.39 -16.61 -4.90
N THR A 144 1.64 -17.17 -3.95
CA THR A 144 0.77 -18.33 -4.23
C THR A 144 -0.43 -17.90 -5.07
N LEU A 145 -0.94 -16.69 -4.83
CA LEU A 145 -2.13 -16.20 -5.51
C LEU A 145 -1.83 -15.54 -6.87
N SER A 146 -0.64 -14.98 -7.09
CA SER A 146 -0.21 -14.54 -8.43
C SER A 146 -0.12 -15.69 -9.44
N SER A 147 0.11 -16.92 -8.94
CA SER A 147 0.28 -18.14 -9.75
C SER A 147 -1.04 -18.86 -10.08
N ARG A 148 -2.16 -18.47 -9.47
CA ARG A 148 -3.46 -19.18 -9.59
C ARG A 148 -4.33 -18.67 -10.76
N ASN A 149 -3.86 -17.67 -11.51
CA ASN A 149 -4.63 -17.03 -12.59
C ASN A 149 -4.74 -17.84 -13.90
N GLU A 150 -4.15 -19.03 -14.02
CA GLU A 150 -4.17 -19.78 -15.29
C GLU A 150 -5.29 -20.82 -15.42
N TYR A 151 -5.97 -21.23 -14.35
CA TYR A 151 -7.04 -22.22 -14.44
C TYR A 151 -8.10 -22.05 -13.35
N GLN A 152 -9.24 -21.43 -13.68
CA GLN A 152 -10.58 -22.03 -13.47
C GLN A 152 -11.75 -21.09 -13.79
N THR A 153 -12.75 -21.74 -14.38
CA THR A 153 -14.04 -21.28 -14.91
C THR A 153 -15.12 -21.15 -13.82
N ASP A 154 -16.00 -20.17 -14.00
CA ASP A 154 -17.44 -20.15 -13.65
C ASP A 154 -17.96 -19.75 -12.24
N ASP A 155 -17.11 -19.28 -11.30
CA ASP A 155 -17.59 -18.55 -10.10
C ASP A 155 -16.61 -17.43 -9.69
N MET A 156 -16.66 -16.31 -10.43
CA MET A 156 -15.61 -15.29 -10.45
C MET A 156 -15.75 -14.20 -9.36
N SER A 157 -16.93 -14.03 -8.75
CA SER A 157 -17.16 -12.98 -7.75
C SER A 157 -16.78 -13.42 -6.33
N THR A 158 -17.18 -14.62 -5.92
CA THR A 158 -16.83 -15.22 -4.61
C THR A 158 -15.33 -15.40 -4.47
N THR A 159 -14.66 -15.84 -5.55
CA THR A 159 -13.21 -16.05 -5.59
C THR A 159 -12.41 -14.75 -5.53
N HIS A 160 -12.91 -13.64 -6.07
CA HIS A 160 -12.24 -12.34 -6.01
C HIS A 160 -12.35 -11.69 -4.63
N GLU A 161 -13.51 -11.74 -4.00
CA GLU A 161 -13.69 -11.25 -2.62
C GLU A 161 -12.86 -12.08 -1.63
N ASP A 162 -12.85 -13.40 -1.76
CA ASP A 162 -12.01 -14.28 -0.94
C ASP A 162 -10.51 -14.03 -1.15
N TYR A 163 -10.10 -13.73 -2.39
CA TYR A 163 -8.73 -13.31 -2.71
C TYR A 163 -8.35 -12.03 -1.99
N LEU A 164 -9.16 -10.97 -2.13
CA LEU A 164 -8.90 -9.68 -1.48
C LEU A 164 -8.87 -9.85 0.03
N LYS A 165 -9.83 -10.56 0.60
CA LYS A 165 -9.88 -10.86 2.04
C LYS A 165 -8.61 -11.55 2.51
N THR A 166 -8.12 -12.55 1.79
CA THR A 166 -6.90 -13.31 2.17
C THR A 166 -5.65 -12.42 2.15
N VAL A 167 -5.46 -11.64 1.07
CA VAL A 167 -4.32 -10.71 0.96
C VAL A 167 -4.40 -9.62 2.03
N CYS A 168 -5.59 -9.10 2.28
CA CYS A 168 -5.78 -8.05 3.27
C CYS A 168 -5.58 -8.55 4.69
N CYS A 169 -6.11 -9.71 5.06
CA CYS A 169 -5.93 -10.24 6.41
C CYS A 169 -4.48 -10.64 6.71
N SER A 170 -3.77 -11.26 5.75
CA SER A 170 -2.34 -11.52 5.91
C SER A 170 -1.50 -10.24 6.03
N PHE A 171 -1.89 -9.16 5.33
CA PHE A 171 -1.26 -7.85 5.49
C PHE A 171 -1.56 -7.23 6.87
N GLN A 172 -2.78 -7.33 7.39
CA GLN A 172 -3.12 -6.84 8.72
C GLN A 172 -2.40 -7.62 9.83
N GLU A 173 -2.30 -8.94 9.70
CA GLU A 173 -1.50 -9.80 10.59
C GLU A 173 -0.04 -9.35 10.62
N TYR A 174 0.54 -9.07 9.44
CA TYR A 174 1.89 -8.56 9.32
C TYR A 174 2.08 -7.23 10.06
N LEU A 175 1.19 -6.25 9.87
CA LEU A 175 1.25 -4.97 10.57
C LEU A 175 1.15 -5.15 12.09
N LEU A 176 0.20 -5.96 12.56
CA LEU A 176 -0.04 -6.19 13.98
C LEU A 176 1.14 -6.91 14.65
N CYS A 177 1.68 -7.96 14.02
CA CYS A 177 2.84 -8.70 14.50
C CYS A 177 4.07 -7.77 14.60
N SER A 178 4.28 -6.95 13.59
CA SER A 178 5.40 -5.99 13.53
C SER A 178 5.28 -4.94 14.62
N GLU A 179 4.12 -4.31 14.75
CA GLU A 179 3.84 -3.32 15.79
C GLU A 179 4.04 -3.91 17.19
N GLN A 180 3.52 -5.11 17.46
CA GLN A 180 3.67 -5.76 18.77
C GLN A 180 5.11 -6.15 19.08
N THR A 181 5.87 -6.56 18.07
CA THR A 181 7.29 -6.91 18.22
C THR A 181 8.10 -5.68 18.62
N VAL A 182 7.91 -4.57 17.90
CA VAL A 182 8.58 -3.31 18.19
C VAL A 182 8.09 -2.69 19.50
N LEU A 183 6.80 -2.80 19.81
CA LEU A 183 6.22 -2.31 21.07
C LEU A 183 6.92 -2.92 22.28
N LYS A 184 7.09 -4.25 22.28
CA LYS A 184 7.70 -4.98 23.39
C LYS A 184 9.18 -4.63 23.59
N ALA A 185 9.89 -4.27 22.53
CA ALA A 185 11.34 -4.08 22.57
C ALA A 185 11.79 -2.61 22.58
N CYS A 186 11.06 -1.74 21.88
CA CYS A 186 11.45 -0.36 21.57
C CYS A 186 10.45 0.69 22.07
N GLY A 187 9.29 0.28 22.58
CA GLY A 187 8.29 1.18 23.16
C GLY A 187 7.24 1.68 22.16
N ASP A 188 6.28 2.44 22.70
CA ASP A 188 5.05 2.85 21.99
C ASP A 188 5.32 3.72 20.76
N GLU A 189 6.22 4.70 20.86
CA GLU A 189 6.51 5.63 19.76
C GLU A 189 7.13 4.90 18.55
N ALA A 190 8.10 4.01 18.81
CA ALA A 190 8.74 3.21 17.78
C ALA A 190 7.75 2.25 17.12
N ALA A 191 6.84 1.67 17.90
CA ALA A 191 5.80 0.77 17.41
C ALA A 191 4.81 1.49 16.49
N LEU A 192 4.33 2.66 16.92
CA LEU A 192 3.43 3.48 16.13
C LEU A 192 4.08 3.92 14.81
N PHE A 193 5.31 4.43 14.89
CA PHE A 193 6.07 4.83 13.71
C PHE A 193 6.28 3.64 12.76
N THR A 194 6.61 2.47 13.30
CA THR A 194 6.78 1.24 12.51
C THR A 194 5.50 0.88 11.76
N SER A 195 4.36 0.85 12.44
CA SER A 195 3.06 0.52 11.83
C SER A 195 2.71 1.48 10.68
N GLU A 196 2.87 2.79 10.90
CA GLU A 196 2.57 3.80 9.87
C GLU A 196 3.59 3.79 8.71
N PHE A 197 4.86 3.51 8.98
CA PHE A 197 5.87 3.33 7.95
C PHE A 197 5.51 2.15 7.03
N LEU A 198 5.23 0.97 7.60
CA LEU A 198 4.89 -0.24 6.85
C LEU A 198 3.60 -0.08 6.06
N LYS A 199 2.59 0.53 6.68
CA LYS A 199 1.36 0.88 6.00
C LYS A 199 1.64 1.83 4.85
N SER A 200 2.47 2.87 5.04
CA SER A 200 2.80 3.84 3.99
C SER A 200 3.53 3.22 2.80
N MET A 201 4.41 2.25 3.07
CA MET A 201 5.16 1.50 2.06
C MET A 201 4.30 0.49 1.30
N ALA A 202 3.16 0.07 1.85
CA ALA A 202 2.22 -0.76 1.11
C ALA A 202 1.65 -0.02 -0.10
N SER A 203 1.51 -0.75 -1.20
CA SER A 203 0.87 -0.27 -2.43
C SER A 203 -0.48 0.37 -2.10
N ASN A 204 -0.79 1.49 -2.77
CA ASN A 204 -2.10 2.13 -2.61
C ASN A 204 -3.26 1.22 -3.07
N ILE A 205 -3.00 0.18 -3.87
CA ILE A 205 -3.99 -0.88 -4.13
C ILE A 205 -4.40 -1.50 -2.80
N ILE A 206 -3.43 -2.02 -2.04
CA ILE A 206 -3.67 -2.71 -0.78
C ILE A 206 -4.36 -1.77 0.22
N LYS A 207 -3.92 -0.51 0.33
CA LYS A 207 -4.60 0.45 1.21
C LYS A 207 -6.06 0.70 0.84
N ASN A 208 -6.38 0.78 -0.46
CA ASN A 208 -7.73 1.07 -0.92
C ASN A 208 -8.63 -0.17 -0.83
N PHE A 209 -8.14 -1.35 -1.23
CA PHE A 209 -8.92 -2.59 -1.21
C PHE A 209 -9.03 -3.22 0.19
N CYS A 210 -8.03 -3.03 1.05
CA CYS A 210 -8.05 -3.53 2.43
C CYS A 210 -8.67 -2.56 3.43
N PHE A 211 -9.31 -1.48 2.95
CA PHE A 211 -9.98 -0.54 3.85
C PHE A 211 -11.17 -1.20 4.55
N GLU A 212 -11.86 -2.10 3.85
CA GLU A 212 -13.04 -2.83 4.33
C GLU A 212 -12.62 -4.01 5.23
N TYR A 213 -11.56 -4.74 4.85
CA TYR A 213 -11.02 -5.88 5.60
C TYR A 213 -10.15 -5.48 6.80
N ARG A 214 -10.80 -5.07 7.90
CA ARG A 214 -10.13 -4.67 9.16
C ARG A 214 -10.53 -5.51 10.35
N GLY A 215 -9.54 -5.85 11.19
CA GLY A 215 -9.73 -6.30 12.57
C GLY A 215 -10.64 -7.52 12.70
N GLN A 216 -11.93 -7.26 12.94
CA GLN A 216 -12.98 -8.25 13.16
C GLN A 216 -13.16 -9.23 11.98
N GLU A 217 -13.07 -8.74 10.75
CA GLU A 217 -13.25 -9.59 9.55
C GLU A 217 -12.09 -10.58 9.34
N CYS A 218 -10.95 -10.25 9.93
CA CYS A 218 -9.73 -11.06 9.93
C CYS A 218 -9.54 -11.84 11.26
N GLY A 219 -10.51 -11.79 12.18
CA GLY A 219 -10.39 -12.43 13.50
C GLY A 219 -9.30 -11.84 14.39
N LEU A 220 -8.80 -10.64 14.08
CA LEU A 220 -7.78 -9.96 14.86
C LEU A 220 -8.43 -9.24 16.04
N ALA A 221 -7.86 -9.41 17.23
CA ALA A 221 -8.29 -8.67 18.41
C ALA A 221 -8.07 -7.17 18.17
N GLY A 222 -9.15 -6.42 17.95
CA GLY A 222 -9.07 -4.96 17.90
C GLY A 222 -8.52 -4.44 19.22
N LYS A 223 -7.69 -3.38 19.18
CA LYS A 223 -7.45 -2.57 20.39
C LYS A 223 -8.82 -2.14 20.88
N ALA A 224 -9.30 -2.75 21.94
CA ALA A 224 -10.52 -2.32 22.59
C ALA A 224 -10.30 -0.86 22.99
N SER A 225 -10.90 0.07 22.24
CA SER A 225 -11.06 1.43 22.71
C SER A 225 -11.87 1.31 23.99
N LEU A 226 -11.19 1.45 25.13
CA LEU A 226 -11.82 1.58 26.43
C LEU A 226 -12.53 2.92 26.41
N ASN A 227 -13.71 2.92 25.80
CA ASN A 227 -14.61 4.04 25.82
C ASN A 227 -15.21 4.07 27.24
N THR A 228 -14.50 4.72 28.15
CA THR A 228 -14.87 4.88 29.57
C THR A 228 -16.02 5.88 29.73
N HIS A 229 -17.12 5.68 28.99
CA HIS A 229 -18.32 6.52 29.07
C HIS A 229 -19.58 5.68 28.81
N SER A 230 -19.92 4.74 29.69
CA SER A 230 -21.30 4.21 29.82
C SER A 230 -21.53 3.33 31.05
N VAL A 231 -21.06 3.72 32.23
CA VAL A 231 -21.47 3.06 33.50
C VAL A 231 -22.29 3.97 34.43
N ILE A 232 -22.61 5.20 34.03
CA ILE A 232 -23.37 6.15 34.89
C ILE A 232 -24.88 6.19 34.57
N LEU A 233 -25.41 5.34 33.69
CA LEU A 233 -26.85 5.36 33.34
C LEU A 233 -27.72 4.25 33.94
N PHE A 234 -27.20 3.45 34.88
CA PHE A 234 -28.01 2.49 35.65
C PHE A 234 -28.29 2.91 37.10
N GLY A 235 -27.94 4.14 37.51
CA GLY A 235 -28.10 4.62 38.89
C GLY A 235 -29.29 5.55 39.16
N VAL A 236 -30.04 6.00 38.15
CA VAL A 236 -31.10 7.03 38.35
C VAL A 236 -32.52 6.48 38.21
N ALA A 237 -32.70 5.28 37.65
CA ALA A 237 -34.04 4.69 37.52
C ALA A 237 -34.57 4.03 38.81
N ALA A 238 -33.71 3.75 39.81
CA ALA A 238 -34.12 3.06 41.03
C ALA A 238 -34.59 4.00 42.17
N LEU A 239 -34.31 5.30 42.10
CA LEU A 239 -34.72 6.25 43.15
C LEU A 239 -36.04 6.98 42.87
N ALA A 240 -36.58 6.89 41.65
CA ALA A 240 -37.86 7.53 41.31
C ALA A 240 -39.11 6.69 41.69
N HIS A 241 -38.94 5.42 42.07
CA HIS A 241 -40.07 4.54 42.44
C HIS A 241 -40.36 4.45 43.95
N LEU A 242 -39.58 5.10 44.82
CA LEU A 242 -39.81 5.07 46.27
C LEU A 242 -40.48 6.33 46.85
N THR A 243 -40.81 7.34 46.04
CA THR A 243 -41.46 8.58 46.53
C THR A 243 -42.92 8.75 46.10
N LEU A 244 -43.56 7.73 45.54
CA LEU A 244 -44.95 7.84 45.02
C LEU A 244 -46.01 7.05 45.79
N ASN A 245 -45.67 6.45 46.95
CA ASN A 245 -46.64 5.67 47.75
C ASN A 245 -46.85 6.13 49.20
N ALA A 246 -46.43 7.34 49.55
CA ALA A 246 -46.74 7.96 50.85
C ALA A 246 -47.67 9.17 50.66
N GLY A 247 -48.93 8.90 50.34
CA GLY A 247 -49.93 9.95 50.15
C GLY A 247 -51.35 9.41 50.28
N ASN A 248 -51.71 8.92 51.47
CA ASN A 248 -53.09 8.91 51.96
C ASN A 248 -53.13 8.49 53.44
N LEU A 249 -53.03 9.47 54.34
CA LEU A 249 -53.60 9.39 55.69
C LEU A 249 -54.10 10.79 56.05
N VAL A 250 -55.42 10.93 56.02
CA VAL A 250 -56.24 12.10 56.35
C VAL A 250 -56.09 12.45 57.85
N PRO A 251 -56.09 13.74 58.25
CA PRO A 251 -56.21 14.12 59.65
C PRO A 251 -57.64 14.54 60.03
N ALA A 252 -57.97 14.32 61.31
CA ALA A 252 -59.16 14.72 62.08
C ALA A 252 -60.48 14.00 61.83
#